data_AF-A0AAE3XHH3-F1
#
_entry.id   AF-A0AAE3XHH3-F1
#
_cell.length_a   1.000
_cell.length_b   1.000
_cell.length_c   1.000
_cell.angle_alpha   90.00
_cell.angle_beta   90.00
_cell.angle_gamma   90.00
#
_symmetry.space_group_name_H-M   'P 1'
#
loop_
_entity.id
_entity.type
_entity.pdbx_description
1 polymer ?
#
loop_
_entity_poly.entity_id
_entity_poly.type
_entity_poly.pdbx_seq_one_letter_code
_entity_poly.pdbx_strand_id
1 'polypeptide(L)'
;MTSAPSELDLSLLHALQAYRRGDFTVRLPSTWDGVGGRIADTFNDIVEESARIAQDAARVGRTVGKEGNVKQRIPLGTTTGSWAALIEDVNELVDDLVWPTTEMTRVVTAVAHGDLSQLMATEANGQPMQGQFLQIVSTVNTMVGQLNSFAGEVTRVAREVGTEGKLGGQAQVAGVGGVWRDLTENVNGMANNLTSQVRNIADVTTAVANGDLSRKITVDARGEILDLKNTINTMVDQLNSFAGEVTRVAREVGTEGRLGGQADVRGVGGTWKDLTDNVNSMAANLTGQVRNIADV
;
A
#
# COMPACT_ATOMS: atom_id res chain seq x y z
N MET A 1 52.74 -39.76 57.39
CA MET A 1 53.45 -40.17 56.16
C MET A 1 52.47 -39.99 55.01
N THR A 2 52.58 -38.90 54.28
CA THR A 2 51.83 -38.69 53.03
C THR A 2 52.48 -39.58 51.98
N SER A 3 51.83 -40.68 51.62
CA SER A 3 52.21 -41.51 50.47
C SER A 3 52.30 -40.61 49.23
N ALA A 4 53.40 -40.72 48.47
CA ALA A 4 53.55 -40.00 47.21
C ALA A 4 52.33 -40.28 46.31
N PRO A 5 51.78 -39.26 45.62
CA PRO A 5 50.63 -39.47 44.74
C PRO A 5 50.96 -40.54 43.71
N SER A 6 50.01 -41.45 43.49
CA SER A 6 50.22 -42.53 42.53
C SER A 6 50.29 -41.97 41.10
N GLU A 7 50.94 -42.69 40.19
CA GLU A 7 51.00 -42.34 38.76
C GLU A 7 49.60 -42.16 38.14
N LEU A 8 48.62 -42.90 38.69
CA LEU A 8 47.20 -42.81 38.37
C LEU A 8 46.63 -41.44 38.78
N ASP A 9 46.90 -40.98 40.01
CA ASP A 9 46.40 -39.70 40.53
C ASP A 9 46.93 -38.51 39.72
N LEU A 10 48.23 -38.54 39.37
CA LEU A 10 48.86 -37.48 38.57
C LEU A 10 48.28 -37.44 37.15
N SER A 11 48.08 -38.61 36.52
CA SER A 11 47.51 -38.69 35.18
C SER A 11 46.05 -38.26 35.13
N LEU A 12 45.23 -38.68 36.10
CA LEU A 12 43.84 -38.26 36.24
C LEU A 12 43.74 -36.75 36.48
N LEU A 13 44.57 -36.19 37.37
CA LEU A 13 44.60 -34.75 37.62
C LEU A 13 44.96 -33.96 36.36
N HIS A 14 45.97 -34.41 35.60
CA HIS A 14 46.33 -33.78 34.34
C HIS A 14 45.20 -33.83 33.32
N ALA A 15 44.53 -34.99 33.19
CA ALA A 15 43.41 -35.16 32.27
C ALA A 15 42.22 -34.27 32.65
N LEU A 16 41.86 -34.20 33.93
CA LEU A 16 40.83 -33.29 34.44
C LEU A 16 41.21 -31.82 34.23
N GLN A 17 42.48 -31.44 34.39
CA GLN A 17 42.96 -30.08 34.12
C GLN A 17 42.92 -29.72 32.64
N ALA A 18 43.19 -30.66 31.74
CA ALA A 18 43.05 -30.50 30.30
C ALA A 18 41.57 -30.33 29.92
N TYR A 19 40.72 -31.25 30.37
CA TYR A 19 39.26 -31.17 30.16
C TYR A 19 38.66 -29.86 30.68
N ARG A 20 39.06 -29.40 31.89
CA ARG A 20 38.63 -28.12 32.46
C ARG A 20 38.98 -26.92 31.58
N ARG A 21 40.05 -27.00 30.77
CA ARG A 21 40.44 -25.96 29.82
C ARG A 21 39.75 -26.09 28.45
N GLY A 22 38.85 -27.06 28.29
CA GLY A 22 38.16 -27.35 27.03
C GLY A 22 38.98 -28.18 26.04
N ASP A 23 40.09 -28.80 26.47
CA ASP A 23 40.83 -29.73 25.63
C ASP A 23 40.13 -31.10 25.67
N PHE A 24 39.36 -31.39 24.62
CA PHE A 24 38.68 -32.68 24.46
C PHE A 24 39.48 -33.74 23.71
N THR A 25 40.76 -33.49 23.44
CA THR A 25 41.66 -34.49 22.82
C THR A 25 42.36 -35.37 23.85
N VAL A 26 42.37 -34.95 25.11
CA VAL A 26 42.98 -35.71 26.21
C VAL A 26 42.30 -37.07 26.40
N ARG A 27 43.10 -38.10 26.64
CA ARG A 27 42.60 -39.45 26.94
C ARG A 27 43.39 -40.05 28.11
N LEU A 28 42.70 -40.78 28.97
CA LEU A 28 43.34 -41.63 29.97
C LEU A 28 43.70 -42.99 29.34
N PRO A 29 44.78 -43.65 29.79
CA PRO A 29 45.21 -44.93 29.24
C PRO A 29 44.15 -46.03 29.42
N SER A 30 43.87 -46.78 28.36
CA SER A 30 42.99 -47.96 28.40
C SER A 30 43.66 -49.21 28.98
N THR A 31 44.94 -49.12 29.31
CA THR A 31 45.75 -50.20 29.91
C THR A 31 45.59 -50.30 31.43
N TRP A 32 44.85 -49.38 32.04
CA TRP A 32 44.57 -49.44 33.47
C TRP A 32 43.52 -50.52 33.75
N ASP A 33 43.76 -51.34 34.77
CA ASP A 33 42.85 -52.39 35.19
C ASP A 33 42.04 -51.99 36.44
N GLY A 34 40.98 -52.75 36.72
CA GLY A 34 40.16 -52.58 37.92
C GLY A 34 39.40 -51.24 37.95
N VAL A 35 39.44 -50.54 39.09
CA VAL A 35 38.74 -49.25 39.26
C VAL A 35 39.39 -48.15 38.42
N GLY A 36 40.72 -48.18 38.26
CA GLY A 36 41.44 -47.22 37.41
C GLY A 36 41.00 -47.29 35.95
N GLY A 37 40.88 -48.50 35.40
CA GLY A 37 40.35 -48.72 34.04
C GLY A 37 38.94 -48.18 33.85
N ARG A 38 38.02 -48.48 34.78
CA ARG A 38 36.65 -47.96 34.72
C ARG A 38 36.59 -46.44 34.80
N ILE A 39 37.47 -45.81 35.59
CA ILE A 39 37.61 -44.35 35.64
C ILE A 39 38.11 -43.83 34.29
N ALA A 40 39.12 -44.47 33.69
CA ALA A 40 39.67 -44.07 32.40
C ALA A 40 38.61 -44.15 31.28
N ASP A 41 37.87 -45.25 31.20
CA ASP A 41 36.80 -45.45 30.22
C ASP A 41 35.70 -44.39 30.39
N THR A 42 35.18 -44.25 31.61
CA THR A 42 34.11 -43.26 31.92
C THR A 42 34.57 -41.83 31.62
N PHE A 43 35.81 -41.48 31.96
CA PHE A 43 36.36 -40.16 31.65
C PHE A 43 36.49 -39.95 30.14
N ASN A 44 37.00 -40.94 29.41
CA ASN A 44 37.15 -40.87 27.96
C ASN A 44 35.78 -40.70 27.27
N ASP A 45 34.74 -41.40 27.73
CA ASP A 45 33.36 -41.26 27.25
C ASP A 45 32.83 -39.83 27.50
N ILE A 46 33.04 -39.28 28.70
CA ILE A 46 32.63 -37.89 29.03
C ILE A 46 33.33 -36.89 28.11
N VAL A 47 34.63 -37.08 27.86
CA VAL A 47 35.41 -36.19 27.00
C VAL A 47 34.92 -36.27 25.55
N GLU A 48 34.63 -37.48 25.05
CA GLU A 48 34.12 -37.69 23.69
C GLU A 48 32.73 -37.07 23.51
N GLU A 49 31.81 -37.30 24.44
CA GLU A 49 30.48 -36.71 24.45
C GLU A 49 30.55 -35.17 24.44
N SER A 50 31.40 -34.60 25.30
CA SER A 50 31.60 -33.16 25.39
C SER A 50 32.20 -32.57 24.10
N ALA A 51 33.15 -33.28 23.48
CA ALA A 51 33.72 -32.90 22.20
C ALA A 51 32.64 -32.82 21.10
N ARG A 52 31.79 -33.84 21.03
CA ARG A 52 30.71 -33.93 20.03
C ARG A 52 29.73 -32.78 20.19
N ILE A 53 29.23 -32.55 21.41
CA ILE A 53 28.27 -31.46 21.69
C ILE A 53 28.88 -30.10 21.34
N ALA A 54 30.14 -29.85 21.72
CA ALA A 54 30.83 -28.60 21.40
C ALA A 54 30.98 -28.39 19.88
N GLN A 55 31.32 -29.43 19.14
CA GLN A 55 31.44 -29.39 17.67
C GLN A 55 30.08 -29.14 17.00
N ASP A 56 29.02 -29.82 17.45
CA ASP A 56 27.68 -29.63 16.90
C ASP A 56 27.11 -28.25 17.23
N ALA A 57 27.29 -27.76 18.45
CA ALA A 57 26.91 -26.39 18.81
C ALA A 57 27.63 -25.35 17.95
N ALA A 58 28.94 -25.52 17.71
CA ALA A 58 29.71 -24.64 16.84
C ALA A 58 29.28 -24.72 15.36
N ARG A 59 28.86 -25.91 14.90
CA ARG A 59 28.30 -26.12 13.56
C ARG A 59 26.97 -25.40 13.42
N VAL A 60 26.02 -25.66 14.32
CA VAL A 60 24.68 -25.04 14.30
C VAL A 60 24.79 -23.53 14.44
N GLY A 61 25.64 -23.02 15.34
CA GLY A 61 25.87 -21.59 15.48
C GLY A 61 26.37 -20.91 14.19
N ARG A 62 27.22 -21.58 13.40
CA ARG A 62 27.64 -21.08 12.08
C ARG A 62 26.52 -21.16 11.05
N THR A 63 25.87 -22.31 10.93
CA THR A 63 24.90 -22.53 9.87
C THR A 63 23.59 -21.76 10.08
N VAL A 64 23.09 -21.68 11.32
CA VAL A 64 21.91 -20.86 11.64
C VAL A 64 22.30 -19.38 11.68
N GLY A 65 23.35 -19.02 12.42
CA GLY A 65 23.69 -17.62 12.69
C GLY A 65 24.38 -16.87 11.55
N LYS A 66 25.17 -17.54 10.72
CA LYS A 66 25.93 -16.89 9.62
C LYS A 66 25.40 -17.25 8.24
N GLU A 67 25.01 -18.49 8.03
CA GLU A 67 24.54 -18.97 6.71
C GLU A 67 23.03 -18.81 6.54
N GLY A 68 22.28 -18.54 7.62
CA GLY A 68 20.82 -18.35 7.58
C GLY A 68 20.03 -19.64 7.35
N ASN A 69 20.67 -20.82 7.44
CA ASN A 69 19.98 -22.10 7.32
C ASN A 69 19.38 -22.49 8.68
N VAL A 70 18.23 -21.89 8.95
CA VAL A 70 17.49 -21.95 10.23
C VAL A 70 16.88 -23.32 10.56
N LYS A 71 16.99 -24.32 9.67
CA LYS A 71 16.48 -25.67 9.88
C LYS A 71 17.44 -26.58 10.64
N GLN A 72 18.68 -26.15 10.88
CA GLN A 72 19.69 -26.96 11.54
C GLN A 72 19.51 -26.97 13.06
N ARG A 73 19.62 -28.15 13.67
CA ARG A 73 19.55 -28.39 15.12
C ARG A 73 20.74 -29.23 15.59
N ILE A 74 21.05 -29.14 16.87
CA ILE A 74 22.02 -30.03 17.52
C ILE A 74 21.34 -31.40 17.67
N PRO A 75 21.91 -32.49 17.13
CA PRO A 75 21.30 -33.81 17.24
C PRO A 75 21.40 -34.32 18.68
N LEU A 76 20.31 -34.88 19.20
CA LEU A 76 20.27 -35.53 20.52
C LEU A 76 21.15 -36.78 20.59
N GLY A 77 21.22 -37.55 19.50
CA GLY A 77 22.03 -38.77 19.44
C GLY A 77 21.69 -39.76 20.57
N THR A 78 22.70 -40.17 21.34
CA THR A 78 22.58 -41.03 22.53
C THR A 78 22.71 -40.26 23.84
N THR A 79 22.73 -38.91 23.78
CA THR A 79 22.85 -38.05 24.95
C THR A 79 21.61 -38.19 25.82
N THR A 80 21.80 -38.26 27.14
CA THR A 80 20.70 -38.40 28.11
C THR A 80 20.87 -37.47 29.30
N GLY A 81 19.83 -37.37 30.14
CA GLY A 81 19.86 -36.55 31.36
C GLY A 81 20.03 -35.07 31.06
N SER A 82 20.78 -34.36 31.91
CA SER A 82 20.95 -32.90 31.80
C SER A 82 21.64 -32.44 30.53
N TRP A 83 22.44 -33.30 29.88
CA TRP A 83 23.05 -32.99 28.59
C TRP A 83 22.02 -32.99 27.46
N ALA A 84 21.04 -33.90 27.51
CA ALA A 84 19.94 -33.91 26.55
C ALA A 84 19.06 -32.67 26.74
N ALA A 85 18.73 -32.34 27.99
CA ALA A 85 18.01 -31.11 28.31
C ALA A 85 18.74 -29.86 27.79
N LEU A 86 20.07 -29.77 27.95
CA LEU A 86 20.85 -28.65 27.43
C LEU A 86 20.78 -28.54 25.89
N ILE A 87 20.80 -29.68 25.18
CA ILE A 87 20.64 -29.71 23.71
C ILE A 87 19.23 -29.25 23.32
N GLU A 88 18.21 -29.72 24.04
CA GLU A 88 16.81 -29.33 23.85
C GLU A 88 16.61 -27.84 24.09
N ASP A 89 17.10 -27.28 25.21
CA ASP A 89 17.02 -25.87 25.54
C ASP A 89 17.68 -24.98 24.46
N VAL A 90 18.84 -25.39 23.94
CA VAL A 90 19.51 -24.66 22.85
C VAL A 90 18.71 -24.73 21.56
N ASN A 91 18.14 -25.89 21.23
CA ASN A 91 17.32 -26.06 20.05
C ASN A 91 16.01 -25.27 20.15
N GLU A 92 15.37 -25.25 21.32
CA GLU A 92 14.16 -24.45 21.61
C GLU A 92 14.46 -22.96 21.47
N LEU A 93 15.58 -22.48 22.01
CA LEU A 93 16.01 -21.09 21.80
C LEU A 93 16.19 -20.77 20.32
N VAL A 94 16.78 -21.68 19.53
CA VAL A 94 16.89 -21.49 18.08
C VAL A 94 15.50 -21.43 17.43
N ASP A 95 14.58 -22.31 17.80
CA ASP A 95 13.20 -22.31 17.30
C ASP A 95 12.48 -20.98 17.62
N ASP A 96 12.56 -20.52 18.86
CA ASP A 96 11.94 -19.28 19.34
C ASP A 96 12.48 -18.03 18.62
N LEU A 97 13.78 -18.00 18.32
CA LEU A 97 14.38 -16.89 17.56
C LEU A 97 14.05 -16.95 16.05
N VAL A 98 13.93 -18.15 15.50
CA VAL A 98 13.69 -18.37 14.06
C VAL A 98 12.24 -18.10 13.68
N TRP A 99 11.29 -18.45 14.55
CA TRP A 99 9.87 -18.37 14.23
C TRP A 99 9.43 -16.94 13.80
N PRO A 100 9.73 -15.86 14.55
CA PRO A 100 9.30 -14.51 14.15
C PRO A 100 9.91 -14.05 12.82
N THR A 101 11.14 -14.46 12.52
CA THR A 101 11.83 -14.10 11.27
C THR A 101 11.21 -14.79 10.05
N THR A 102 10.81 -16.05 10.21
CA THR A 102 10.13 -16.83 9.17
C THR A 102 8.74 -16.24 8.92
N GLU A 103 8.01 -15.93 9.99
CA GLU A 103 6.66 -15.37 9.91
C GLU A 103 6.64 -13.95 9.31
N MET A 104 7.62 -13.12 9.67
CA MET A 104 7.81 -11.81 9.05
C MET A 104 8.08 -11.96 7.54
N THR A 105 8.97 -12.88 7.15
CA THR A 105 9.28 -13.12 5.73
C THR A 105 8.04 -13.54 4.95
N ARG A 106 7.19 -14.40 5.54
CA ARG A 106 5.91 -14.82 4.95
C ARG A 106 4.98 -13.63 4.70
N VAL A 107 4.78 -12.79 5.71
CA VAL A 107 3.89 -11.62 5.61
C VAL A 107 4.42 -10.57 4.64
N VAL A 108 5.73 -10.25 4.69
CA VAL A 108 6.34 -9.31 3.74
C VAL A 108 6.25 -9.82 2.30
N THR A 109 6.41 -11.13 2.10
CA THR A 109 6.21 -11.75 0.78
C THR A 109 4.76 -11.62 0.33
N ALA A 110 3.77 -11.85 1.20
CA ALA A 110 2.36 -11.66 0.88
C ALA A 110 2.05 -10.21 0.47
N VAL A 111 2.52 -9.24 1.25
CA VAL A 111 2.39 -7.80 0.96
C VAL A 111 3.01 -7.45 -0.40
N ALA A 112 4.20 -7.99 -0.70
CA ALA A 112 4.86 -7.75 -1.99
C ALA A 112 4.07 -8.30 -3.20
N HIS A 113 3.25 -9.33 -2.99
CA HIS A 113 2.32 -9.86 -4.00
C HIS A 113 0.93 -9.20 -3.95
N GLY A 114 0.73 -8.19 -3.11
CA GLY A 114 -0.52 -7.46 -2.96
C GLY A 114 -1.55 -8.12 -2.03
N ASP A 115 -1.21 -9.20 -1.33
CA ASP A 115 -2.07 -9.80 -0.32
C ASP A 115 -1.86 -9.11 1.05
N LEU A 116 -2.75 -8.16 1.34
CA LEU A 116 -2.76 -7.38 2.58
C LEU A 116 -3.68 -7.99 3.66
N SER A 117 -4.20 -9.20 3.44
CA SER A 117 -5.01 -9.93 4.42
C SER A 117 -4.16 -10.74 5.40
N GLN A 118 -2.90 -11.01 5.05
CA GLN A 118 -1.98 -11.80 5.85
C GLN A 118 -1.38 -10.96 6.97
N LEU A 119 -1.66 -11.37 8.22
CA LEU A 119 -1.05 -10.81 9.42
C LEU A 119 -0.07 -11.82 10.04
N MET A 120 0.89 -11.32 10.80
CA MET A 120 1.72 -12.16 11.67
C MET A 120 0.85 -12.69 12.80
N ALA A 121 1.01 -13.99 13.09
CA ALA A 121 0.37 -14.59 14.27
C ALA A 121 0.85 -13.93 15.57
N THR A 122 -0.07 -13.76 16.52
CA THR A 122 0.20 -13.21 17.86
C THR A 122 0.61 -14.27 18.88
N GLU A 123 0.64 -15.53 18.46
CA GLU A 123 0.97 -16.69 19.29
C GLU A 123 1.88 -17.63 18.50
N ALA A 124 2.83 -18.28 19.18
CA ALA A 124 3.60 -19.41 18.65
C ALA A 124 3.62 -20.54 19.66
N ASN A 125 3.55 -21.79 19.19
CA ASN A 125 3.56 -22.98 20.04
C ASN A 125 2.52 -22.96 21.18
N GLY A 126 1.37 -22.31 20.94
CA GLY A 126 0.30 -22.16 21.93
C GLY A 126 0.58 -21.11 23.02
N GLN A 127 1.65 -20.33 22.91
CA GLN A 127 1.99 -19.25 23.81
C GLN A 127 1.85 -17.88 23.14
N PRO A 128 1.31 -16.87 23.85
CA PRO A 128 1.24 -15.52 23.33
C PRO A 128 2.63 -14.92 23.19
N MET A 129 2.84 -14.17 22.11
CA MET A 129 4.04 -13.38 21.91
C MET A 129 4.20 -12.35 23.04
N GLN A 130 5.42 -12.18 23.53
CA GLN A 130 5.73 -11.24 24.61
C GLN A 130 6.94 -10.36 24.25
N GLY A 131 7.09 -9.28 25.00
CA GLY A 131 8.25 -8.39 24.91
C GLY A 131 8.53 -7.88 23.50
N GLN A 132 9.78 -8.02 23.06
CA GLN A 132 10.23 -7.53 21.76
C GLN A 132 9.56 -8.25 20.58
N PHE A 133 9.25 -9.54 20.71
CA PHE A 133 8.55 -10.27 19.64
C PHE A 133 7.14 -9.76 19.43
N LEU A 134 6.42 -9.47 20.51
CA LEU A 134 5.10 -8.84 20.41
C LEU A 134 5.19 -7.46 19.77
N GLN A 135 6.22 -6.68 20.08
CA GLN A 135 6.44 -5.38 19.45
C GLN A 135 6.68 -5.51 17.93
N ILE A 136 7.45 -6.51 17.50
CA ILE A 136 7.65 -6.81 16.07
C ILE A 136 6.33 -7.16 15.41
N VAL A 137 5.57 -8.11 15.97
CA VAL A 137 4.27 -8.53 15.46
C VAL A 137 3.31 -7.34 15.35
N SER A 138 3.22 -6.52 16.41
CA SER A 138 2.37 -5.33 16.43
C SER A 138 2.78 -4.32 15.37
N THR A 139 4.07 -4.09 15.17
CA THR A 139 4.58 -3.13 14.19
C THR A 139 4.27 -3.59 12.77
N VAL A 140 4.55 -4.85 12.45
CA VAL A 140 4.26 -5.43 11.12
C VAL A 140 2.76 -5.42 10.86
N ASN A 141 1.95 -5.89 11.80
CA ASN A 141 0.49 -5.93 11.62
C ASN A 141 -0.13 -4.54 11.47
N THR A 142 0.41 -3.54 12.18
CA THR A 142 -0.03 -2.13 12.02
C THR A 142 0.30 -1.62 10.62
N MET A 143 1.51 -1.91 10.11
CA MET A 143 1.91 -1.52 8.76
C MET A 143 1.05 -2.17 7.69
N VAL A 144 0.78 -3.48 7.80
CA VAL A 144 -0.14 -4.20 6.88
C VAL A 144 -1.56 -3.62 6.96
N GLY A 145 -2.06 -3.34 8.16
CA GLY A 145 -3.38 -2.73 8.36
C GLY A 145 -3.50 -1.35 7.72
N GLN A 146 -2.46 -0.52 7.85
CA GLN A 146 -2.41 0.80 7.21
C GLN A 146 -2.41 0.69 5.68
N LEU A 147 -1.60 -0.22 5.13
CA LEU A 147 -1.57 -0.50 3.69
C LEU A 147 -2.95 -0.97 3.18
N ASN A 148 -3.58 -1.90 3.89
CA ASN A 148 -4.87 -2.45 3.49
C ASN A 148 -5.97 -1.38 3.50
N SER A 149 -6.01 -0.57 4.55
CA SER A 149 -6.96 0.54 4.69
C SER A 149 -6.78 1.57 3.57
N PHE A 150 -5.53 1.98 3.30
CA PHE A 150 -5.23 2.92 2.22
C PHE A 150 -5.61 2.36 0.85
N ALA A 151 -5.25 1.11 0.54
CA ALA A 151 -5.57 0.47 -0.73
C ALA A 151 -7.09 0.37 -0.94
N GLY A 152 -7.84 0.01 0.10
CA GLY A 152 -9.30 0.00 0.09
C GLY A 152 -9.87 1.39 -0.20
N GLU A 153 -9.34 2.43 0.44
CA GLU A 153 -9.85 3.79 0.26
C GLU A 153 -9.57 4.37 -1.12
N VAL A 154 -8.36 4.17 -1.66
CA VAL A 154 -8.03 4.60 -3.02
C VAL A 154 -8.94 3.88 -4.04
N THR A 155 -9.15 2.58 -3.87
CA THR A 155 -10.05 1.80 -4.74
C THR A 155 -11.48 2.32 -4.68
N ARG A 156 -11.97 2.62 -3.46
CA ARG A 156 -13.32 3.15 -3.26
C ARG A 156 -13.49 4.53 -3.91
N VAL A 157 -12.58 5.47 -3.65
CA VAL A 157 -12.65 6.83 -4.21
C VAL A 157 -12.54 6.81 -5.74
N ALA A 158 -11.62 6.01 -6.30
CA ALA A 158 -11.49 5.87 -7.74
C ALA A 158 -12.78 5.35 -8.38
N ARG A 159 -13.44 4.36 -7.75
CA ARG A 159 -14.71 3.83 -8.22
C ARG A 159 -15.84 4.86 -8.10
N GLU A 160 -15.99 5.50 -6.95
CA GLU A 160 -17.07 6.47 -6.70
C GLU A 160 -16.96 7.71 -7.60
N VAL A 161 -15.79 8.37 -7.60
CA VAL A 161 -15.59 9.63 -8.31
C VAL A 161 -15.31 9.39 -9.79
N GLY A 162 -14.51 8.38 -10.12
CA GLY A 162 -14.05 8.12 -11.48
C GLY A 162 -14.99 7.27 -12.33
N THR A 163 -15.70 6.30 -11.73
CA THR A 163 -16.56 5.37 -12.50
C THR A 163 -18.04 5.59 -12.26
N GLU A 164 -18.48 5.75 -11.01
CA GLU A 164 -19.89 5.93 -10.66
C GLU A 164 -20.37 7.38 -10.82
N GLY A 165 -19.45 8.34 -10.97
CA GLY A 165 -19.78 9.77 -11.05
C GLY A 165 -20.35 10.35 -9.75
N LYS A 166 -20.17 9.68 -8.61
CA LYS A 166 -20.54 10.19 -7.28
C LYS A 166 -19.51 11.20 -6.82
N LEU A 167 -19.70 12.44 -7.25
CA LEU A 167 -18.77 13.54 -6.98
C LEU A 167 -18.79 13.95 -5.50
N GLY A 168 -17.61 14.10 -4.91
CA GLY A 168 -17.40 14.45 -3.50
C GLY A 168 -16.85 13.33 -2.63
N GLY A 169 -16.61 12.14 -3.20
CA GLY A 169 -15.93 11.05 -2.50
C GLY A 169 -14.50 11.44 -2.09
N GLN A 170 -14.14 11.16 -0.84
CA GLN A 170 -12.82 11.42 -0.27
C GLN A 170 -12.34 10.20 0.51
N ALA A 171 -11.04 9.93 0.42
CA ALA A 171 -10.35 8.90 1.17
C ALA A 171 -10.21 9.35 2.63
N GLN A 172 -10.51 8.43 3.56
CA GLN A 172 -10.38 8.64 4.99
C GLN A 172 -9.60 7.48 5.59
N VAL A 173 -8.31 7.68 5.81
CA VAL A 173 -7.43 6.67 6.40
C VAL A 173 -7.08 7.11 7.82
N ALA A 174 -7.52 6.37 8.82
CA ALA A 174 -7.30 6.71 10.23
C ALA A 174 -5.85 6.45 10.65
N GLY A 175 -5.32 7.32 11.52
CA GLY A 175 -4.01 7.10 12.17
C GLY A 175 -2.80 7.21 11.23
N VAL A 176 -2.96 7.83 10.05
CA VAL A 176 -1.86 8.01 9.10
C VAL A 176 -1.08 9.30 9.38
N GLY A 177 0.24 9.19 9.37
CA GLY A 177 1.19 10.30 9.43
C GLY A 177 2.23 10.18 8.33
N GLY A 178 3.02 11.25 8.14
CA GLY A 178 4.07 11.29 7.10
C GLY A 178 3.53 11.02 5.70
N VAL A 179 4.24 10.18 4.94
CA VAL A 179 3.93 9.86 3.53
C VAL A 179 2.48 9.38 3.33
N TRP A 180 1.93 8.63 4.27
CA TRP A 180 0.56 8.11 4.17
C TRP A 180 -0.50 9.23 4.20
N ARG A 181 -0.27 10.25 5.03
CA ARG A 181 -1.14 11.43 5.08
C ARG A 181 -1.02 12.22 3.78
N ASP A 182 0.20 12.45 3.31
CA ASP A 182 0.47 13.20 2.08
C ASP A 182 -0.17 12.53 0.85
N LEU A 183 -0.09 11.20 0.76
CA LEU A 183 -0.76 10.43 -0.30
C LEU A 183 -2.29 10.55 -0.22
N THR A 184 -2.86 10.44 0.98
CA THR A 184 -4.31 10.59 1.20
C THR A 184 -4.79 11.99 0.80
N GLU A 185 -4.04 13.03 1.16
CA GLU A 185 -4.32 14.42 0.80
C GLU A 185 -4.23 14.65 -0.71
N ASN A 186 -3.26 14.03 -1.40
CA ASN A 186 -3.14 14.12 -2.85
C ASN A 186 -4.32 13.45 -3.58
N VAL A 187 -4.76 12.26 -3.15
CA VAL A 187 -5.96 11.60 -3.70
C VAL A 187 -7.20 12.46 -3.48
N ASN A 188 -7.35 13.03 -2.29
CA ASN A 188 -8.46 13.93 -1.96
C ASN A 188 -8.42 15.22 -2.79
N GLY A 189 -7.24 15.79 -3.02
CA GLY A 189 -7.06 16.95 -3.88
C GLY A 189 -7.48 16.66 -5.33
N MET A 190 -7.08 15.51 -5.88
CA MET A 190 -7.49 15.07 -7.21
C MET A 190 -9.01 14.88 -7.31
N ALA A 191 -9.60 14.14 -6.37
CA ALA A 191 -11.03 13.86 -6.33
C ALA A 191 -11.87 15.15 -6.19
N ASN A 192 -11.43 16.09 -5.34
CA ASN A 192 -12.10 17.37 -5.14
C ASN A 192 -12.03 18.27 -6.38
N ASN A 193 -10.85 18.35 -7.02
CA ASN A 193 -10.68 19.13 -8.24
C ASN A 193 -11.61 18.63 -9.36
N LEU A 194 -11.62 17.31 -9.60
CA LEU A 194 -12.49 16.70 -10.61
C LEU A 194 -13.98 16.89 -10.26
N THR A 195 -14.34 16.72 -8.99
CA THR A 195 -15.69 16.95 -8.48
C THR A 195 -16.17 18.37 -8.75
N SER A 196 -15.37 19.37 -8.38
CA SER A 196 -15.71 20.78 -8.55
C SER A 196 -15.88 21.14 -10.02
N GLN A 197 -14.95 20.68 -10.86
CA GLN A 197 -14.95 20.94 -12.29
C GLN A 197 -16.17 20.33 -12.99
N VAL A 198 -16.43 19.03 -12.78
CA VAL A 198 -17.56 18.34 -13.42
C VAL A 198 -18.90 18.86 -12.92
N ARG A 199 -19.04 19.14 -11.62
CA ARG A 199 -20.29 19.68 -11.06
C ARG A 199 -20.61 21.07 -11.63
N ASN A 200 -19.61 21.95 -11.74
CA ASN A 200 -19.81 23.28 -12.32
C ASN A 200 -20.21 23.21 -13.81
N ILE A 201 -19.62 22.28 -14.57
CA ILE A 201 -20.02 22.01 -15.95
C ILE A 201 -21.47 21.52 -16.02
N ALA A 202 -21.86 20.58 -15.16
CA ALA A 202 -23.23 20.06 -15.09
C ALA A 202 -24.25 21.16 -14.74
N ASP A 203 -23.91 22.04 -13.80
CA ASP A 203 -24.79 23.16 -13.41
C ASP A 203 -25.03 24.13 -14.57
N VAL A 204 -23.97 24.50 -15.29
CA VAL A 204 -24.07 25.44 -16.42
C VAL A 204 -24.81 24.82 -17.60
N THR A 205 -24.53 23.56 -17.94
CA THR A 205 -25.25 22.86 -19.01
C THR A 205 -26.73 22.66 -18.68
N THR A 206 -27.06 22.42 -17.41
CA THR A 206 -28.46 22.37 -16.93
C THR A 206 -29.14 23.73 -17.03
N ALA A 207 -28.44 24.82 -16.65
CA ALA A 207 -28.98 26.17 -16.77
C ALA A 207 -29.30 26.53 -18.24
N VAL A 208 -28.37 26.21 -19.15
CA VAL A 208 -28.55 26.39 -20.59
C VAL A 208 -29.75 25.60 -21.12
N ALA A 209 -29.91 24.34 -20.69
CA ALA A 209 -31.06 23.52 -21.06
C ALA A 209 -32.40 24.09 -20.58
N ASN A 210 -32.38 24.81 -19.44
CA ASN A 210 -33.55 25.52 -18.90
C ASN A 210 -33.71 26.94 -19.48
N GLY A 211 -32.90 27.34 -20.46
CA GLY A 211 -32.96 28.66 -21.11
C GLY A 211 -32.23 29.78 -20.37
N ASP A 212 -31.53 29.50 -19.28
CA ASP A 212 -30.68 30.49 -18.60
C ASP A 212 -29.29 30.53 -19.23
N LEU A 213 -29.12 31.45 -20.17
CA LEU A 213 -27.88 31.67 -20.92
C LEU A 213 -26.93 32.68 -20.25
N SER A 214 -27.27 33.12 -19.03
CA SER A 214 -26.42 34.04 -18.25
C SER A 214 -25.30 33.34 -17.47
N ARG A 215 -25.40 32.01 -17.33
CA ARG A 215 -24.51 31.20 -16.49
C ARG A 215 -23.26 30.78 -17.25
N LYS A 216 -22.11 30.83 -16.58
CA LYS A 216 -20.79 30.45 -17.12
C LYS A 216 -20.07 29.54 -16.16
N ILE A 217 -19.20 28.70 -16.72
CA ILE A 217 -18.26 27.91 -15.94
C ILE A 217 -17.17 28.85 -15.44
N THR A 218 -17.03 28.98 -14.13
CA THR A 218 -16.08 29.92 -13.49
C THR A 218 -14.93 29.23 -12.78
N VAL A 219 -15.09 27.96 -12.41
CA VAL A 219 -14.07 27.18 -11.69
C VAL A 219 -12.73 27.14 -12.44
N ASP A 220 -11.63 27.14 -11.69
CA ASP A 220 -10.28 27.01 -12.23
C ASP A 220 -10.07 25.64 -12.87
N ALA A 221 -9.53 25.66 -14.08
CA ALA A 221 -9.26 24.48 -14.88
C ALA A 221 -7.94 24.64 -15.63
N ARG A 222 -7.30 23.52 -15.93
CA ARG A 222 -6.06 23.44 -16.71
C ARG A 222 -6.14 22.25 -17.67
N GLY A 223 -5.33 22.27 -18.73
CA GLY A 223 -5.27 21.20 -19.72
C GLY A 223 -6.63 20.97 -20.39
N GLU A 224 -6.97 19.71 -20.63
CA GLU A 224 -8.20 19.31 -21.35
C GLU A 224 -9.49 19.82 -20.69
N ILE A 225 -9.51 19.96 -19.36
CA ILE A 225 -10.68 20.51 -18.65
C ILE A 225 -10.83 22.02 -18.92
N LEU A 226 -9.74 22.75 -19.13
CA LEU A 226 -9.80 24.16 -19.51
C LEU A 226 -10.36 24.32 -20.92
N ASP A 227 -9.94 23.45 -21.86
CA ASP A 227 -10.45 23.45 -23.22
C ASP A 227 -11.95 23.14 -23.26
N LEU A 228 -12.39 22.17 -22.45
CA LEU A 228 -13.81 21.86 -22.27
C LEU A 228 -14.59 23.05 -21.69
N LYS A 229 -14.07 23.69 -20.62
CA LYS A 229 -14.64 24.90 -20.03
C LYS A 229 -14.82 26.00 -21.07
N ASN A 230 -13.77 26.28 -21.84
CA ASN A 230 -13.79 27.34 -22.86
C ASN A 230 -14.79 27.02 -23.97
N THR A 231 -14.81 25.78 -24.45
CA THR A 231 -15.74 25.32 -25.48
C THR A 231 -17.19 25.51 -25.05
N ILE A 232 -17.54 25.08 -23.83
CA ILE A 232 -18.89 25.24 -23.29
C ILE A 232 -19.22 26.72 -23.11
N ASN A 233 -18.31 27.51 -22.54
CA ASN A 233 -18.54 28.95 -22.36
C ASN A 233 -18.78 29.65 -23.70
N THR A 234 -17.99 29.36 -24.75
CA THR A 234 -18.22 29.90 -26.09
C THR A 234 -19.57 29.49 -26.67
N MET A 235 -19.99 28.24 -26.48
CA MET A 235 -21.32 27.77 -26.89
C MET A 235 -22.44 28.56 -26.17
N VAL A 236 -22.29 28.85 -24.87
CA VAL A 236 -23.23 29.70 -24.14
C VAL A 236 -23.26 31.14 -24.69
N ASP A 237 -22.11 31.71 -25.05
CA ASP A 237 -22.05 33.07 -25.64
C ASP A 237 -22.79 33.12 -26.99
N GLN A 238 -22.56 32.13 -27.84
CA GLN A 238 -23.20 32.04 -29.15
C GLN A 238 -24.72 31.88 -29.02
N LEU A 239 -25.18 31.01 -28.12
CA LEU A 239 -26.60 30.85 -27.79
C LEU A 239 -27.23 32.15 -27.28
N ASN A 240 -26.57 32.83 -26.34
CA ASN A 240 -27.08 34.07 -25.74
C ASN A 240 -27.19 35.18 -26.80
N SER A 241 -26.18 35.32 -27.65
CA SER A 241 -26.20 36.29 -28.74
C SER A 241 -27.31 35.98 -29.75
N PHE A 242 -27.48 34.71 -30.13
CA PHE A 242 -28.53 34.30 -31.05
C PHE A 242 -29.92 34.56 -30.48
N ALA A 243 -30.17 34.20 -29.21
CA ALA A 243 -31.46 34.42 -28.55
C ALA A 243 -31.81 35.92 -28.46
N GLY A 244 -30.82 36.76 -28.12
CA GLY A 244 -30.99 38.22 -28.11
C GLY A 244 -31.35 38.76 -29.49
N GLU A 245 -30.68 38.25 -30.52
CA GLU A 245 -30.86 38.74 -31.89
C GLU A 245 -32.22 38.32 -32.49
N VAL A 246 -32.65 37.08 -32.25
CA VAL A 246 -33.99 36.64 -32.64
C VAL A 246 -35.07 37.48 -31.94
N THR A 247 -34.91 37.73 -30.63
CA THR A 247 -35.85 38.57 -29.87
C THR A 247 -35.90 40.00 -30.43
N ARG A 248 -34.73 40.56 -30.77
CA ARG A 248 -34.63 41.91 -31.34
C ARG A 248 -35.33 42.00 -32.70
N VAL A 249 -35.03 41.08 -33.63
CA VAL A 249 -35.62 41.06 -34.97
C VAL A 249 -37.13 40.81 -34.91
N ALA A 250 -37.58 39.88 -34.06
CA ALA A 250 -39.01 39.61 -33.87
C ALA A 250 -39.77 40.86 -33.37
N ARG A 251 -39.18 41.62 -32.44
CA ARG A 251 -39.75 42.88 -31.96
C ARG A 251 -39.76 43.95 -33.07
N GLU A 252 -38.63 44.20 -33.71
CA GLU A 252 -38.49 45.27 -34.71
C GLU A 252 -39.39 45.04 -35.93
N VAL A 253 -39.31 43.85 -36.53
CA VAL A 253 -40.02 43.54 -37.77
C VAL A 253 -41.47 43.15 -37.51
N GLY A 254 -41.72 42.39 -36.44
CA GLY A 254 -43.05 41.84 -36.14
C GLY A 254 -43.95 42.76 -35.31
N THR A 255 -43.40 43.51 -34.35
CA THR A 255 -44.20 44.34 -33.42
C THR A 255 -44.13 45.83 -33.74
N GLU A 256 -42.92 46.35 -34.00
CA GLU A 256 -42.69 47.78 -34.21
C GLU A 256 -42.89 48.20 -35.68
N GLY A 257 -43.07 47.25 -36.59
CA GLY A 257 -43.23 47.52 -38.02
C GLY A 257 -41.99 48.14 -38.67
N ARG A 258 -40.82 48.04 -38.03
CA ARG A 258 -39.53 48.48 -38.58
C ARG A 258 -39.05 47.44 -39.60
N LEU A 259 -39.53 47.61 -40.82
CA LEU A 259 -39.30 46.68 -41.92
C LEU A 259 -37.83 46.70 -42.39
N GLY A 260 -37.26 45.53 -42.64
CA GLY A 260 -35.88 45.33 -43.08
C GLY A 260 -34.87 44.99 -41.98
N GLY A 261 -35.31 44.79 -40.74
CA GLY A 261 -34.45 44.30 -39.65
C GLY A 261 -33.90 42.89 -39.94
N GLN A 262 -32.61 42.69 -39.70
CA GLN A 262 -31.92 41.41 -39.89
C GLN A 262 -31.11 41.06 -38.64
N ALA A 263 -31.04 39.77 -38.34
CA ALA A 263 -30.18 39.17 -37.35
C ALA A 263 -28.73 39.12 -37.84
N ASP A 264 -27.81 39.66 -37.05
CA ASP A 264 -26.36 39.54 -37.17
C ASP A 264 -25.78 38.86 -35.92
N VAL A 265 -25.52 37.56 -36.02
CA VAL A 265 -24.89 36.79 -34.95
C VAL A 265 -23.44 36.52 -35.32
N ARG A 266 -22.50 37.12 -34.60
CA ARG A 266 -21.06 37.05 -34.94
C ARG A 266 -20.45 35.70 -34.57
N GLY A 267 -19.53 35.22 -35.42
CA GLY A 267 -18.73 34.03 -35.13
C GLY A 267 -19.50 32.70 -35.20
N VAL A 268 -20.66 32.69 -35.85
CA VAL A 268 -21.46 31.48 -36.06
C VAL A 268 -21.14 30.79 -37.38
N GLY A 269 -21.11 29.46 -37.37
CA GLY A 269 -20.95 28.59 -38.52
C GLY A 269 -21.84 27.36 -38.41
N GLY A 270 -21.98 26.58 -39.49
CA GLY A 270 -22.85 25.40 -39.52
C GLY A 270 -24.32 25.75 -39.20
N THR A 271 -24.99 24.90 -38.43
CA THR A 271 -26.41 25.05 -38.08
C THR A 271 -26.77 26.43 -37.52
N TRP A 272 -25.86 27.07 -36.76
CA TRP A 272 -26.09 28.41 -36.22
C TRP A 272 -26.21 29.49 -37.29
N LYS A 273 -25.39 29.38 -38.34
CA LYS A 273 -25.45 30.28 -39.48
C LYS A 273 -26.77 30.06 -40.24
N ASP A 274 -27.11 28.80 -40.49
CA ASP A 274 -28.34 28.44 -41.20
C ASP A 274 -29.59 28.97 -40.48
N LEU A 275 -29.63 28.87 -39.15
CA LEU A 275 -30.73 29.43 -38.34
C LEU A 275 -30.81 30.96 -38.43
N THR A 276 -29.66 31.64 -38.41
CA THR A 276 -29.60 33.10 -38.57
C THR A 276 -30.10 33.52 -39.95
N ASP A 277 -29.67 32.83 -41.01
CA ASP A 277 -30.08 33.08 -42.39
C ASP A 277 -31.58 32.79 -42.60
N ASN A 278 -32.14 31.79 -41.90
CA ASN A 278 -33.58 31.51 -41.90
C ASN A 278 -34.40 32.62 -41.22
N VAL A 279 -33.95 33.13 -40.06
CA VAL A 279 -34.60 34.27 -39.38
C VAL A 279 -34.59 35.51 -40.28
N ASN A 280 -33.47 35.77 -40.95
CA ASN A 280 -33.33 36.85 -41.92
C ASN A 280 -34.27 36.70 -43.11
N SER A 281 -34.39 35.49 -43.65
CA SER A 281 -35.31 35.18 -44.74
C SER A 281 -36.77 35.43 -44.33
N MET A 282 -37.15 35.01 -43.12
CA MET A 282 -38.49 35.27 -42.57
C MET A 282 -38.77 36.76 -42.40
N ALA A 283 -37.83 37.51 -41.83
CA ALA A 283 -37.94 38.96 -41.64
C ALA A 283 -38.06 39.72 -42.98
N ALA A 284 -37.29 39.31 -43.98
CA ALA A 284 -37.35 39.87 -45.34
C ALA A 284 -38.70 39.60 -46.02
N ASN A 285 -39.21 38.37 -45.90
CA ASN A 285 -40.53 38.01 -46.43
C ASN A 285 -41.65 38.82 -45.77
N LEU A 286 -41.64 38.95 -44.44
CA LEU A 286 -42.63 39.76 -43.71
C LEU A 286 -42.58 41.24 -44.15
N THR A 287 -41.36 41.77 -44.30
CA THR A 287 -41.12 43.13 -44.81
C THR A 287 -41.72 43.33 -46.20
N GLY A 288 -41.48 42.39 -47.12
CA GLY A 288 -42.04 42.46 -48.47
C GLY A 288 -43.56 42.41 -48.46
N GLN A 289 -44.16 41.51 -47.67
CA GLN A 289 -45.61 41.39 -47.55
C GLN A 289 -46.26 42.67 -47.03
N VAL A 290 -45.73 43.27 -45.95
CA VAL A 290 -46.31 44.48 -45.35
C VAL A 290 -46.18 45.68 -46.28
N ARG A 291 -45.04 45.84 -46.98
CA ARG A 291 -44.89 46.92 -47.98
C ARG A 291 -45.88 46.77 -49.13
N ASN A 292 -46.03 45.56 -49.67
CA ASN A 292 -46.99 45.30 -50.72
C ASN A 292 -48.43 45.59 -50.30
N ILE A 293 -48.78 45.43 -49.02
CA ILE A 293 -50.10 45.82 -48.49
C ILE A 293 -50.23 47.35 -48.41
N ALA A 294 -49.16 48.06 -48.04
CA ALA A 294 -49.17 49.52 -47.94
C ALA A 294 -49.22 50.22 -49.31
N ASP A 295 -48.78 49.54 -50.38
CA ASP A 295 -48.76 50.05 -51.76
C ASP A 295 -50.08 49.78 -52.54
N VAL A 296 -51.09 49.15 -51.91
CA VAL A 296 -52.43 48.84 -52.46
C VAL A 296 -53.48 49.79 -51.89
#